data_AF-A0A8J3FNQ1-F1
#
_entry.id   AF-A0A8J3FNQ1-F1
#
_cell.length_a   1.000
_cell.length_b   1.000
_cell.length_c   1.000
_cell.angle_alpha   90.00
_cell.angle_beta   90.00
_cell.angle_gamma   90.00
#
_symmetry.space_group_name_H-M   'P 1'
#
loop_
_entity.id
_entity.type
_entity.pdbx_description
1 polymer ?
#
loop_
_entity_poly.entity_id
_entity_poly.type
_entity_poly.pdbx_seq_one_letter_code
_entity_poly.pdbx_strand_id
1 'polypeptide(L)'
;MPAPQTPYEAVLQAARDVTKLDCALDAEMLGTALLGSIYSVAETDRVQAVRAFVGHFLSATHRRRTADATTIREVFAALVPDADGAAEVRRGAQAPGWAAQLGRVRPTGCYAYGDVYGDQTSYLVTFAYDDAHEGGPEHAVVALIDHNIGITKDVFVGGPADRILGQVREMCADDELTWFREEDPGRLRGEVHRHLEVTDELTDLPSSGSLSTDRALAGARLALLPTATTPPLPEPPHPAAPEVARDFLASPSAGRFGLDRIRADDEAASLHFCLGLILDHAATLPDSDPLRWSPAVAELFLLDWVHRRAVLDMDDAAMLPKVARAWSAYAIGKRGLPAAAVEQTGEVLEEMIPEFARLYATGERRSPATAAVAQLISEGVDPNDSDAIDAWIETNRHRLGDDT
;
A
#
# COMPACT_ATOMS: atom_id res chain seq x y z
N MET A 1 -31.51 22.10 -15.35
CA MET A 1 -31.55 20.84 -16.12
C MET A 1 -32.03 19.73 -15.18
N PRO A 2 -32.83 18.76 -15.65
CA PRO A 2 -33.20 17.61 -14.82
C PRO A 2 -31.95 16.79 -14.45
N ALA A 3 -31.99 16.10 -13.31
CA ALA A 3 -30.92 15.19 -12.89
C ALA A 3 -30.76 14.04 -13.90
N PRO A 4 -29.53 13.56 -14.17
CA PRO A 4 -29.30 12.45 -15.10
C PRO A 4 -30.03 11.19 -14.62
N GLN A 5 -30.73 10.51 -15.53
CA GLN A 5 -31.57 9.35 -15.18
C GLN A 5 -30.78 8.04 -15.17
N THR A 6 -29.58 8.04 -15.76
CA THR A 6 -28.67 6.88 -15.79
C THR A 6 -27.21 7.33 -15.59
N PRO A 7 -26.32 6.44 -15.12
CA PRO A 7 -24.89 6.72 -15.06
C PRO A 7 -24.29 7.13 -16.41
N TYR A 8 -24.77 6.57 -17.52
CA TYR A 8 -24.30 6.91 -18.86
C TYR A 8 -24.68 8.34 -19.26
N GLU A 9 -25.85 8.81 -18.86
CA GLU A 9 -26.25 10.21 -19.08
C GLU A 9 -25.44 11.18 -18.22
N ALA A 10 -25.09 10.79 -16.99
CA ALA A 10 -24.20 11.57 -16.15
C ALA A 10 -22.81 11.72 -16.81
N VAL A 11 -22.25 10.63 -17.34
CA VAL A 11 -20.98 10.65 -18.10
C VAL A 11 -21.08 11.56 -19.32
N LEU A 12 -22.11 11.40 -20.15
CA LEU A 12 -22.29 12.23 -21.35
C LEU A 12 -22.47 13.72 -20.99
N GLN A 13 -23.15 14.01 -19.89
CA GLN A 13 -23.36 15.37 -19.41
C GLN A 13 -22.06 16.00 -18.86
N ALA A 14 -21.22 15.19 -18.21
CA ALA A 14 -19.92 15.60 -17.71
C ALA A 14 -18.91 15.81 -18.87
N ALA A 15 -18.98 14.98 -19.91
CA ALA A 15 -18.12 15.05 -21.10
C ALA A 15 -18.61 15.99 -22.21
N ARG A 16 -19.62 16.84 -21.95
CA ARG A 16 -20.27 17.71 -22.96
C ARG A 16 -19.36 18.76 -23.63
N ASP A 17 -18.17 18.96 -23.10
CA ASP A 17 -17.17 19.89 -23.61
C ASP A 17 -15.85 19.17 -23.97
N VAL A 18 -15.85 17.83 -24.04
CA VAL A 18 -14.65 17.03 -24.33
C VAL A 18 -14.01 17.44 -25.65
N THR A 19 -14.81 17.83 -26.65
CA THR A 19 -14.31 18.26 -27.97
C THR A 19 -13.58 19.61 -27.94
N LYS A 20 -13.69 20.36 -26.84
CA LYS A 20 -13.03 21.66 -26.64
C LYS A 20 -11.72 21.58 -25.86
N LEU A 21 -11.32 20.37 -25.45
CA LEU A 21 -10.03 20.16 -24.81
C LEU A 21 -8.90 20.39 -25.80
N ASP A 22 -7.76 20.83 -25.29
CA ASP A 22 -6.63 21.29 -26.10
C ASP A 22 -5.80 20.12 -26.63
N CYS A 23 -5.70 19.02 -25.87
CA CYS A 23 -4.88 17.88 -26.24
C CYS A 23 -5.45 16.52 -25.79
N ALA A 24 -4.83 15.43 -26.26
CA ALA A 24 -5.24 14.07 -25.95
C ALA A 24 -5.05 13.72 -24.46
N LEU A 25 -3.98 14.20 -23.83
CA LEU A 25 -3.74 14.01 -22.40
C LEU A 25 -4.88 14.56 -21.55
N ASP A 26 -5.36 15.77 -21.82
CA ASP A 26 -6.48 16.37 -21.09
C ASP A 26 -7.75 15.54 -21.24
N ALA A 27 -7.98 14.99 -22.44
CA ALA A 27 -9.13 14.12 -22.71
C ALA A 27 -9.02 12.79 -21.98
N GLU A 28 -7.84 12.19 -21.93
CA GLU A 28 -7.56 10.97 -21.16
C GLU A 28 -7.67 11.21 -19.64
N MET A 29 -7.22 12.37 -19.14
CA MET A 29 -7.38 12.79 -17.74
C MET A 29 -8.86 12.98 -17.37
N LEU A 30 -9.65 13.63 -18.24
CA LEU A 30 -11.10 13.70 -18.06
C LEU A 30 -11.73 12.30 -18.04
N GLY A 31 -11.32 11.44 -18.98
CA GLY A 31 -11.82 10.09 -19.10
C GLY A 31 -11.55 9.23 -17.86
N THR A 32 -10.31 9.24 -17.35
CA THR A 32 -9.95 8.48 -16.15
C THR A 32 -10.67 9.00 -14.92
N ALA A 33 -10.83 10.33 -14.76
CA ALA A 33 -11.56 10.88 -13.63
C ALA A 33 -13.03 10.43 -13.58
N LEU A 34 -13.67 10.31 -14.75
CA LEU A 34 -15.04 9.77 -14.86
C LEU A 34 -15.11 8.28 -14.50
N LEU A 35 -14.13 7.49 -14.94
CA LEU A 35 -14.04 6.06 -14.61
C LEU A 35 -13.65 5.82 -13.15
N GLY A 36 -12.94 6.75 -12.51
CA GLY A 36 -12.51 6.64 -11.13
C GLY A 36 -13.66 6.59 -10.13
N SER A 37 -14.80 7.18 -10.47
CA SER A 37 -16.03 7.05 -9.66
C SER A 37 -16.57 5.62 -9.68
N ILE A 38 -16.47 4.94 -10.82
CA ILE A 38 -16.89 3.53 -10.96
C ILE A 38 -15.93 2.64 -10.19
N TYR A 39 -14.61 2.87 -10.34
CA TYR A 39 -13.58 2.15 -9.60
C TYR A 39 -13.74 2.30 -8.08
N SER A 40 -13.99 3.52 -7.60
CA SER A 40 -14.10 3.80 -6.16
C SER A 40 -15.33 3.20 -5.50
N VAL A 41 -16.44 3.03 -6.23
CA VAL A 41 -17.71 2.52 -5.67
C VAL A 41 -17.82 1.00 -5.74
N ALA A 42 -17.04 0.35 -6.60
CA ALA A 42 -16.98 -1.10 -6.67
C ALA A 42 -16.36 -1.68 -5.38
N GLU A 43 -16.98 -2.72 -4.83
CA GLU A 43 -16.54 -3.36 -3.56
C GLU A 43 -15.39 -4.34 -3.78
N THR A 44 -15.42 -5.10 -4.88
CA THR A 44 -14.38 -6.05 -5.31
C THR A 44 -14.30 -6.10 -6.84
N ASP A 45 -13.28 -6.75 -7.40
CA ASP A 45 -13.06 -6.90 -8.85
C ASP A 45 -13.22 -5.58 -9.63
N ARG A 46 -12.59 -4.52 -9.11
CA ARG A 46 -12.81 -3.13 -9.59
C ARG A 46 -12.43 -2.96 -11.05
N VAL A 47 -11.40 -3.66 -11.49
CA VAL A 47 -10.96 -3.65 -12.89
C VAL A 47 -12.07 -4.18 -13.78
N GLN A 48 -12.69 -5.31 -13.41
CA GLN A 48 -13.81 -5.84 -14.18
C GLN A 48 -15.04 -4.96 -14.10
N ALA A 49 -15.32 -4.32 -12.96
CA ALA A 49 -16.43 -3.36 -12.83
C ALA A 49 -16.27 -2.18 -13.81
N VAL A 50 -15.07 -1.60 -13.90
CA VAL A 50 -14.74 -0.55 -14.88
C VAL A 50 -14.85 -1.07 -16.31
N ARG A 51 -14.30 -2.25 -16.60
CA ARG A 51 -14.36 -2.87 -17.94
C ARG A 51 -15.80 -3.10 -18.40
N ALA A 52 -16.62 -3.69 -17.53
CA ALA A 52 -18.04 -3.94 -17.80
C ALA A 52 -18.81 -2.62 -17.98
N PHE A 53 -18.55 -1.61 -17.15
CA PHE A 53 -19.15 -0.29 -17.30
C PHE A 53 -18.83 0.32 -18.66
N VAL A 54 -17.56 0.31 -19.07
CA VAL A 54 -17.15 0.84 -20.39
C VAL A 54 -17.86 0.08 -21.50
N GLY A 55 -17.86 -1.26 -21.49
CA GLY A 55 -18.52 -2.03 -22.54
C GLY A 55 -20.02 -1.75 -22.66
N HIS A 56 -20.72 -1.66 -21.52
CA HIS A 56 -22.13 -1.28 -21.51
C HIS A 56 -22.35 0.17 -21.97
N PHE A 57 -21.47 1.11 -21.59
CA PHE A 57 -21.54 2.49 -22.03
C PHE A 57 -21.38 2.61 -23.55
N LEU A 58 -20.40 1.93 -24.13
CA LEU A 58 -20.17 1.91 -25.58
C LEU A 58 -21.39 1.38 -26.34
N SER A 59 -21.98 0.28 -25.86
CA SER A 59 -23.18 -0.33 -26.43
C SER A 59 -24.43 0.57 -26.29
N ALA A 60 -24.69 1.08 -25.09
CA ALA A 60 -25.87 1.89 -24.80
C ALA A 60 -25.87 3.24 -25.54
N THR A 61 -24.69 3.79 -25.80
CA THR A 61 -24.54 5.12 -26.41
C THR A 61 -24.25 5.07 -27.92
N HIS A 62 -24.19 3.90 -28.56
CA HIS A 62 -23.80 3.76 -29.97
C HIS A 62 -24.66 4.58 -30.97
N ARG A 63 -25.93 4.82 -30.64
CA ARG A 63 -26.87 5.62 -31.45
C ARG A 63 -26.71 7.12 -31.26
N ARG A 64 -26.07 7.58 -30.20
CA ARG A 64 -25.82 9.01 -29.96
C ARG A 64 -24.63 9.45 -30.83
N ARG A 65 -24.94 10.29 -31.83
CA ARG A 65 -23.99 10.73 -32.87
C ARG A 65 -23.48 12.16 -32.67
N THR A 66 -23.69 12.75 -31.49
CA THR A 66 -23.10 14.07 -31.17
C THR A 66 -21.58 13.94 -31.10
N ALA A 67 -20.86 15.01 -31.45
CA ALA A 67 -19.39 15.02 -31.45
C ALA A 67 -18.82 14.64 -30.08
N ASP A 68 -19.39 15.15 -28.98
CA ASP A 68 -18.93 14.83 -27.62
C ASP A 68 -19.16 13.35 -27.27
N ALA A 69 -20.31 12.77 -27.66
CA ALA A 69 -20.63 11.37 -27.41
C ALA A 69 -19.78 10.41 -28.24
N THR A 70 -19.38 10.77 -29.46
CA THR A 70 -18.41 9.98 -30.23
C THR A 70 -17.02 10.10 -29.61
N THR A 71 -16.62 11.31 -29.22
CA THR A 71 -15.27 11.59 -28.70
C THR A 71 -15.02 10.91 -27.35
N ILE A 72 -15.97 10.99 -26.40
CA ILE A 72 -15.79 10.32 -25.10
C ILE A 72 -15.74 8.79 -25.21
N ARG A 73 -16.41 8.21 -26.22
CA ARG A 73 -16.29 6.76 -26.50
C ARG A 73 -14.91 6.40 -27.00
N GLU A 74 -14.29 7.24 -27.84
CA GLU A 74 -12.91 7.05 -28.28
C GLU A 74 -11.94 7.13 -27.09
N VAL A 75 -12.15 8.09 -26.18
CA VAL A 75 -11.36 8.21 -24.94
C VAL A 75 -11.49 6.96 -24.07
N PHE A 76 -12.71 6.49 -23.80
CA PHE A 76 -12.92 5.29 -22.98
C PHE A 76 -12.36 4.03 -23.64
N ALA A 77 -12.49 3.87 -24.95
CA ALA A 77 -11.90 2.75 -25.67
C ALA A 77 -10.35 2.78 -25.66
N ALA A 78 -9.74 3.96 -25.59
CA ALA A 78 -8.29 4.10 -25.45
C ALA A 78 -7.81 3.79 -24.02
N LEU A 79 -8.57 4.20 -22.99
CA LEU A 79 -8.25 3.94 -21.58
C LEU A 79 -8.48 2.48 -21.18
N VAL A 80 -9.50 1.84 -21.75
CA VAL A 80 -9.92 0.46 -21.42
C VAL A 80 -10.08 -0.35 -22.72
N PRO A 81 -8.96 -0.67 -23.41
CA PRO A 81 -8.97 -1.27 -24.74
C PRO A 81 -9.48 -2.72 -24.78
N ASP A 82 -9.59 -3.36 -23.63
CA ASP A 82 -10.06 -4.72 -23.41
C ASP A 82 -11.56 -4.78 -23.05
N ALA A 83 -12.26 -3.65 -22.99
CA ALA A 83 -13.71 -3.63 -22.82
C ALA A 83 -14.45 -4.07 -24.10
N ASP A 84 -15.58 -4.76 -23.92
CA ASP A 84 -16.45 -5.17 -25.01
C ASP A 84 -16.88 -3.97 -25.86
N GLY A 85 -16.70 -4.01 -27.17
CA GLY A 85 -17.05 -2.89 -28.05
C GLY A 85 -15.92 -1.87 -28.29
N ALA A 86 -14.82 -1.92 -27.52
CA ALA A 86 -13.74 -0.93 -27.60
C ALA A 86 -13.03 -0.97 -28.97
N ALA A 87 -12.73 -2.17 -29.47
CA ALA A 87 -12.06 -2.37 -30.76
C ALA A 87 -12.93 -1.93 -31.97
N GLU A 88 -14.26 -1.91 -31.83
CA GLU A 88 -15.17 -1.42 -32.86
C GLU A 88 -15.35 0.10 -32.86
N VAL A 89 -14.88 0.81 -31.83
CA VAL A 89 -14.97 2.27 -31.79
C VAL A 89 -14.14 2.86 -32.92
N ARG A 90 -14.80 3.67 -33.76
CA ARG A 90 -14.18 4.36 -34.89
C ARG A 90 -14.16 5.85 -34.62
N ARG A 91 -13.14 6.50 -35.17
CA ARG A 91 -13.00 7.95 -35.16
C ARG A 91 -14.26 8.64 -35.71
N GLY A 92 -14.78 9.58 -34.93
CA GLY A 92 -15.90 10.42 -35.32
C GLY A 92 -15.53 11.36 -36.47
N ALA A 93 -16.49 11.66 -37.34
CA ALA A 93 -16.27 12.60 -38.46
C ALA A 93 -15.97 14.04 -37.99
N GLN A 94 -16.32 14.37 -36.75
CA GLN A 94 -16.08 15.66 -36.10
C GLN A 94 -15.09 15.54 -34.93
N ALA A 95 -14.28 14.47 -34.90
CA ALA A 95 -13.30 14.28 -33.86
C ALA A 95 -12.22 15.38 -33.93
N PRO A 96 -11.81 15.95 -32.79
CA PRO A 96 -10.67 16.87 -32.73
C PRO A 96 -9.38 16.25 -33.28
N GLY A 97 -8.40 17.09 -33.65
CA GLY A 97 -7.09 16.65 -34.14
C GLY A 97 -6.42 15.66 -33.19
N TRP A 98 -6.42 16.02 -31.90
CA TRP A 98 -5.83 15.27 -30.81
C TRP A 98 -6.41 13.87 -30.62
N ALA A 99 -7.62 13.58 -31.11
CA ALA A 99 -8.18 12.23 -31.03
C ALA A 99 -7.30 11.20 -31.76
N ALA A 100 -6.41 11.65 -32.67
CA ALA A 100 -5.44 10.79 -33.33
C ALA A 100 -4.33 10.29 -32.39
N GLN A 101 -4.09 11.01 -31.29
CA GLN A 101 -3.00 10.81 -30.35
C GLN A 101 -3.41 10.01 -29.11
N LEU A 102 -4.71 9.72 -28.92
CA LEU A 102 -5.20 8.90 -27.80
C LEU A 102 -4.45 7.56 -27.71
N GLY A 103 -3.88 7.28 -26.54
CA GLY A 103 -3.06 6.09 -26.29
C GLY A 103 -1.74 6.00 -27.07
N ARG A 104 -1.43 6.94 -27.98
CA ARG A 104 -0.20 6.95 -28.78
C ARG A 104 0.91 7.71 -28.09
N VAL A 105 1.36 7.13 -26.99
CA VAL A 105 2.36 7.70 -26.11
C VAL A 105 3.48 6.68 -25.92
N ARG A 106 4.71 7.15 -25.71
CA ARG A 106 5.87 6.30 -25.45
C ARG A 106 6.50 6.64 -24.11
N PRO A 107 7.01 5.63 -23.37
CA PRO A 107 7.81 5.90 -22.18
C PRO A 107 9.12 6.59 -22.57
N THR A 108 9.57 7.55 -21.76
CA THR A 108 10.82 8.30 -21.94
C THR A 108 11.84 8.03 -20.85
N GLY A 109 11.41 7.48 -19.70
CA GLY A 109 12.29 7.11 -18.59
C GLY A 109 11.54 6.30 -17.54
N CYS A 110 12.26 5.42 -16.84
CA CYS A 110 11.75 4.56 -15.77
C CYS A 110 12.68 4.66 -14.56
N TYR A 111 12.10 4.93 -13.40
CA TYR A 111 12.83 5.21 -12.17
C TYR A 111 12.14 4.56 -10.98
N ALA A 112 12.91 4.31 -9.94
CA ALA A 112 12.41 3.86 -8.65
C ALA A 112 13.08 4.67 -7.55
N TYR A 113 12.31 4.99 -6.51
CA TYR A 113 12.81 5.61 -5.29
C TYR A 113 12.03 5.10 -4.09
N GLY A 114 12.62 5.19 -2.91
CA GLY A 114 12.01 4.69 -1.69
C GLY A 114 12.83 5.04 -0.47
N ASP A 115 12.37 4.60 0.69
CA ASP A 115 13.11 4.73 1.94
C ASP A 115 14.14 3.60 2.10
N VAL A 116 15.16 3.84 2.93
CA VAL A 116 16.23 2.88 3.23
C VAL A 116 15.74 1.71 4.10
N TYR A 117 14.61 1.85 4.80
CA TYR A 117 14.04 0.76 5.58
C TYR A 117 13.38 -0.29 4.68
N GLY A 118 12.96 0.09 3.48
CA GLY A 118 12.24 -0.77 2.54
C GLY A 118 10.74 -0.85 2.86
N ASP A 119 10.18 0.16 3.52
CA ASP A 119 8.75 0.21 3.79
C ASP A 119 7.96 0.56 2.55
N GLN A 120 8.49 1.49 1.75
CA GLN A 120 7.83 2.02 0.58
C GLN A 120 8.74 2.06 -0.63
N THR A 121 8.16 1.86 -1.80
CA THR A 121 8.82 2.08 -3.08
C THR A 121 7.87 2.78 -4.02
N SER A 122 8.28 3.93 -4.52
CA SER A 122 7.61 4.64 -5.60
C SER A 122 8.26 4.32 -6.92
N TYR A 123 7.46 3.89 -7.88
CA TYR A 123 7.85 3.68 -9.26
C TYR A 123 7.36 4.84 -10.11
N LEU A 124 8.28 5.46 -10.86
CA LEU A 124 8.00 6.62 -11.68
C LEU A 124 8.34 6.32 -13.14
N VAL A 125 7.40 6.63 -14.03
CA VAL A 125 7.57 6.49 -15.48
C VAL A 125 7.20 7.79 -16.16
N THR A 126 8.12 8.36 -16.93
CA THR A 126 7.84 9.55 -17.75
C THR A 126 7.39 9.16 -19.14
N PHE A 127 6.53 9.97 -19.74
CA PHE A 127 5.88 9.68 -21.02
C PHE A 127 5.86 10.93 -21.90
N ALA A 128 5.94 10.71 -23.21
CA ALA A 128 5.78 11.75 -24.22
C ALA A 128 4.93 11.24 -25.39
N TYR A 129 4.10 12.12 -25.94
CA TYR A 129 3.45 11.88 -27.23
C TYR A 129 4.41 12.21 -28.37
N ASP A 130 4.17 11.61 -29.54
CA ASP A 130 4.94 11.94 -30.75
C ASP A 130 4.65 13.37 -31.23
N ASP A 131 3.41 13.85 -31.04
CA ASP A 131 3.00 15.24 -31.26
C ASP A 131 2.72 15.90 -29.92
N ALA A 132 3.61 16.79 -29.48
CA ALA A 132 3.47 17.47 -28.19
C ALA A 132 2.33 18.51 -28.18
N HIS A 133 1.88 19.00 -29.34
CA HIS A 133 0.80 19.98 -29.40
C HIS A 133 -0.56 19.30 -29.29
N GLU A 134 -0.81 18.30 -30.15
CA GLU A 134 -2.08 17.57 -30.17
C GLU A 134 -2.13 16.48 -29.09
N GLY A 135 -0.99 15.84 -28.77
CA GLY A 135 -0.93 14.81 -27.75
C GLY A 135 -0.94 15.38 -26.33
N GLY A 136 -0.20 16.47 -26.12
CA GLY A 136 -0.07 17.15 -24.83
C GLY A 136 1.36 17.17 -24.31
N PRO A 137 1.60 17.87 -23.18
CA PRO A 137 2.91 17.95 -22.56
C PRO A 137 3.39 16.59 -22.03
N GLU A 138 4.69 16.47 -21.77
CA GLU A 138 5.22 15.29 -21.08
C GLU A 138 4.62 15.16 -19.68
N HIS A 139 4.26 13.94 -19.32
CA HIS A 139 3.67 13.60 -18.02
C HIS A 139 4.36 12.39 -17.40
N ALA A 140 4.17 12.22 -16.10
CA ALA A 140 4.66 11.09 -15.33
C ALA A 140 3.49 10.30 -14.75
N VAL A 141 3.69 8.98 -14.66
CA VAL A 141 2.90 8.08 -13.82
C VAL A 141 3.75 7.74 -12.61
N VAL A 142 3.20 7.91 -11.41
CA VAL A 142 3.85 7.52 -10.16
C VAL A 142 2.95 6.53 -9.44
N ALA A 143 3.49 5.39 -9.05
CA ALA A 143 2.81 4.37 -8.24
C ALA A 143 3.58 4.16 -6.95
N LEU A 144 2.94 4.43 -5.81
CA LEU A 144 3.49 4.26 -4.47
C LEU A 144 3.08 2.89 -3.92
N ILE A 145 4.05 2.03 -3.66
CA ILE A 145 3.86 0.71 -3.08
C ILE A 145 4.24 0.77 -1.60
N ASP A 146 3.39 0.18 -0.76
CA ASP A 146 3.62 -0.02 0.67
C ASP A 146 3.85 -1.51 0.96
N HIS A 147 5.09 -1.87 1.29
CA HIS A 147 5.53 -3.25 1.52
C HIS A 147 5.16 -3.76 2.91
N ASN A 148 4.74 -2.90 3.83
CA ASN A 148 4.23 -3.35 5.14
C ASN A 148 2.89 -4.05 5.02
N ILE A 149 2.07 -3.63 4.05
CA ILE A 149 0.74 -4.17 3.80
C ILE A 149 0.58 -4.81 2.41
N GLY A 150 1.59 -4.70 1.55
CA GLY A 150 1.67 -5.41 0.27
C GLY A 150 0.74 -4.89 -0.80
N ILE A 151 0.47 -3.58 -0.83
CA ILE A 151 -0.47 -2.95 -1.77
C ILE A 151 0.13 -1.74 -2.47
N THR A 152 -0.44 -1.36 -3.61
CA THR A 152 -0.25 0.00 -4.15
C THR A 152 -1.13 0.96 -3.36
N LYS A 153 -0.50 1.83 -2.58
CA LYS A 153 -1.15 2.79 -1.68
C LYS A 153 -1.72 3.98 -2.44
N ASP A 154 -1.02 4.45 -3.45
CA ASP A 154 -1.49 5.54 -4.31
C ASP A 154 -0.94 5.42 -5.74
N VAL A 155 -1.68 5.96 -6.70
CA VAL A 155 -1.25 6.13 -8.08
C VAL A 155 -1.72 7.48 -8.58
N PHE A 156 -0.84 8.24 -9.23
CA PHE A 156 -1.24 9.47 -9.89
C PHE A 156 -0.57 9.67 -11.24
N VAL A 157 -1.24 10.43 -12.10
CA VAL A 157 -0.72 10.87 -13.40
C VAL A 157 -0.70 12.40 -13.41
N GLY A 158 0.48 12.97 -13.66
CA GLY A 158 0.65 14.43 -13.62
C GLY A 158 1.79 14.92 -14.48
N GLY A 159 1.85 16.23 -14.71
CA GLY A 159 2.93 16.87 -15.44
C GLY A 159 3.21 18.28 -14.94
N PRO A 160 4.28 18.93 -15.43
CA PRO A 160 5.28 18.41 -16.38
C PRO A 160 6.16 17.30 -15.79
N ALA A 161 6.52 16.30 -16.60
CA ALA A 161 7.31 15.13 -16.17
C ALA A 161 8.69 15.49 -15.60
N ASP A 162 9.39 16.44 -16.24
CA ASP A 162 10.70 16.94 -15.84
C ASP A 162 10.67 17.60 -14.46
N ARG A 163 9.61 18.36 -14.15
CA ARG A 163 9.40 18.97 -12.84
C ARG A 163 9.22 17.91 -11.76
N ILE A 164 8.36 16.92 -12.00
CA ILE A 164 8.10 15.85 -11.03
C ILE A 164 9.40 15.07 -10.78
N LEU A 165 10.09 14.65 -11.84
CA LEU A 165 11.35 13.94 -11.75
C LEU A 165 12.44 14.77 -11.05
N GLY A 166 12.51 16.07 -11.34
CA GLY A 166 13.43 17.00 -10.69
C GLY A 166 13.20 17.11 -9.19
N GLN A 167 11.94 17.27 -8.77
CA GLN A 167 11.55 17.32 -7.36
C GLN A 167 11.89 16.02 -6.62
N VAL A 168 11.61 14.86 -7.23
CA VAL A 168 11.96 13.56 -6.65
C VAL A 168 13.48 13.41 -6.49
N ARG A 169 14.26 13.83 -7.49
CA ARG A 169 15.73 13.77 -7.42
C ARG A 169 16.30 14.70 -6.34
N GLU A 170 15.77 15.91 -6.21
CA GLU A 170 16.18 16.87 -5.18
C GLU A 170 15.84 16.32 -3.78
N MET A 171 14.61 15.87 -3.57
CA MET A 171 14.17 15.23 -2.32
C MET A 171 15.09 14.06 -1.93
N CYS A 172 15.42 13.17 -2.87
CA CYS A 172 16.28 12.02 -2.58
C CYS A 172 17.77 12.37 -2.42
N ALA A 173 18.23 13.49 -2.97
CA ALA A 173 19.60 13.92 -2.79
C ALA A 173 19.85 14.56 -1.41
N ASP A 174 18.81 15.19 -0.86
CA ASP A 174 18.87 15.92 0.41
C ASP A 174 18.53 15.05 1.64
N ASP A 175 18.03 13.82 1.44
CA ASP A 175 17.62 12.90 2.50
C ASP A 175 18.38 11.56 2.42
N GLU A 176 19.30 11.33 3.37
CA GLU A 176 20.09 10.08 3.46
C GLU A 176 19.27 8.83 3.79
N LEU A 177 18.00 8.99 4.16
CA LEU A 177 17.07 7.90 4.43
C LEU A 177 16.23 7.52 3.21
N THR A 178 16.55 8.10 2.06
CA THR A 178 15.93 7.74 0.79
C THR A 178 16.98 7.34 -0.23
N TRP A 179 16.53 6.63 -1.27
CA TRP A 179 17.35 6.25 -2.40
C TRP A 179 16.60 6.53 -3.70
N PHE A 180 17.35 6.78 -4.78
CA PHE A 180 16.83 7.00 -6.11
C PHE A 180 17.68 6.25 -7.14
N ARG A 181 17.06 5.63 -8.13
CA ARG A 181 17.76 4.98 -9.25
C ARG A 181 16.91 4.89 -10.51
N GLU A 182 17.58 4.64 -11.63
CA GLU A 182 16.92 4.13 -12.83
C GLU A 182 16.42 2.70 -12.59
N GLU A 183 15.35 2.34 -13.28
CA GLU A 183 14.69 1.04 -13.14
C GLU A 183 14.46 0.37 -14.49
N ASP A 184 14.55 -0.97 -14.50
CA ASP A 184 14.17 -1.76 -15.66
C ASP A 184 12.66 -1.62 -15.93
N PRO A 185 12.24 -1.18 -17.14
CA PRO A 185 10.82 -0.97 -17.44
C PRO A 185 9.95 -2.22 -17.22
N GLY A 186 10.50 -3.41 -17.51
CA GLY A 186 9.80 -4.67 -17.34
C GLY A 186 9.60 -5.04 -15.88
N ARG A 187 10.66 -4.90 -15.06
CA ARG A 187 10.57 -5.09 -13.60
C ARG A 187 9.59 -4.10 -12.96
N LEU A 188 9.67 -2.82 -13.31
CA LEU A 188 8.75 -1.79 -12.83
C LEU A 188 7.30 -2.19 -13.11
N ARG A 189 7.00 -2.56 -14.36
CA ARG A 189 5.67 -3.03 -14.75
C ARG A 189 5.23 -4.22 -13.90
N GLY A 190 6.09 -5.22 -13.73
CA GLY A 190 5.79 -6.43 -12.95
C GLY A 190 5.48 -6.13 -11.48
N GLU A 191 6.33 -5.32 -10.83
CA GLU A 191 6.15 -4.96 -9.42
C GLU A 191 4.89 -4.13 -9.19
N VAL A 192 4.67 -3.08 -9.98
CA VAL A 192 3.48 -2.24 -9.84
C VAL A 192 2.21 -3.06 -10.13
N HIS A 193 2.23 -3.90 -11.17
CA HIS A 193 1.06 -4.72 -11.51
C HIS A 193 0.68 -5.70 -10.40
N ARG A 194 1.65 -6.43 -9.84
CA ARG A 194 1.44 -7.39 -8.75
C ARG A 194 0.74 -6.75 -7.55
N HIS A 195 1.16 -5.55 -7.15
CA HIS A 195 0.57 -4.88 -6.00
C HIS A 195 -0.77 -4.22 -6.33
N LEU A 196 -0.96 -3.74 -7.57
CA LEU A 196 -2.25 -3.26 -8.02
C LEU A 196 -3.31 -4.36 -8.05
N GLU A 197 -2.96 -5.58 -8.45
CA GLU A 197 -3.89 -6.73 -8.40
C GLU A 197 -4.42 -6.97 -6.98
N VAL A 198 -3.56 -6.88 -5.97
CA VAL A 198 -3.98 -6.98 -4.56
C VAL A 198 -4.84 -5.77 -4.18
N THR A 199 -4.43 -4.56 -4.54
CA THR A 199 -5.18 -3.32 -4.26
C THR A 199 -6.59 -3.34 -4.85
N ASP A 200 -6.74 -3.82 -6.09
CA ASP A 200 -8.00 -3.82 -6.83
C ASP A 200 -9.05 -4.74 -6.16
N GLU A 201 -8.61 -5.73 -5.38
CA GLU A 201 -9.45 -6.70 -4.64
C GLU A 201 -9.76 -6.32 -3.18
N LEU A 202 -9.17 -5.24 -2.65
CA LEU A 202 -9.43 -4.80 -1.27
C LEU A 202 -10.89 -4.43 -1.07
N THR A 203 -11.50 -4.77 0.06
CA THR A 203 -12.85 -4.28 0.36
C THR A 203 -12.88 -2.75 0.43
N ASP A 204 -11.91 -2.17 1.14
CA ASP A 204 -11.73 -0.73 1.28
C ASP A 204 -10.42 -0.29 0.63
N LEU A 205 -10.51 0.68 -0.27
CA LEU A 205 -9.34 1.30 -0.86
C LEU A 205 -8.67 2.25 0.14
N PRO A 206 -7.36 2.51 -0.02
CA PRO A 206 -6.70 3.63 0.65
C PRO A 206 -7.50 4.92 0.45
N SER A 207 -7.90 5.56 1.55
CA SER A 207 -8.84 6.69 1.55
C SER A 207 -8.23 8.01 1.08
N SER A 208 -6.90 8.07 0.95
CA SER A 208 -6.13 9.23 0.53
C SER A 208 -5.48 8.98 -0.83
N GLY A 209 -5.48 10.00 -1.69
CA GLY A 209 -4.68 10.00 -2.92
C GLY A 209 -5.49 10.11 -4.19
N SER A 210 -4.84 9.81 -5.31
CA SER A 210 -5.41 9.87 -6.65
C SER A 210 -5.67 8.49 -7.25
N LEU A 211 -5.37 7.41 -6.51
CA LEU A 211 -5.50 6.02 -6.95
C LEU A 211 -6.77 5.80 -7.77
N SER A 212 -7.94 6.04 -7.18
CA SER A 212 -9.22 5.81 -7.87
C SER A 212 -9.36 6.64 -9.13
N THR A 213 -9.02 7.93 -9.07
CA THR A 213 -9.18 8.89 -10.18
C THR A 213 -8.27 8.54 -11.37
N ASP A 214 -7.04 8.11 -11.10
CA ASP A 214 -5.99 7.97 -12.12
C ASP A 214 -5.73 6.51 -12.53
N ARG A 215 -6.33 5.54 -11.84
CA ARG A 215 -6.12 4.10 -12.04
C ARG A 215 -6.20 3.66 -13.50
N ALA A 216 -7.20 4.14 -14.24
CA ALA A 216 -7.43 3.72 -15.63
C ALA A 216 -6.34 4.26 -16.55
N LEU A 217 -6.00 5.55 -16.43
CA LEU A 217 -4.92 6.14 -17.22
C LEU A 217 -3.56 5.53 -16.85
N ALA A 218 -3.24 5.40 -15.56
CA ALA A 218 -2.00 4.78 -15.12
C ALA A 218 -1.88 3.33 -15.62
N GLY A 219 -2.96 2.54 -15.54
CA GLY A 219 -3.01 1.19 -16.09
C GLY A 219 -2.74 1.15 -17.60
N ALA A 220 -3.39 2.03 -18.36
CA ALA A 220 -3.16 2.15 -19.81
C ALA A 220 -1.71 2.51 -20.14
N ARG A 221 -1.06 3.37 -19.33
CA ARG A 221 0.35 3.73 -19.49
C ARG A 221 1.31 2.61 -19.12
N LEU A 222 1.08 1.94 -17.99
CA LEU A 222 1.90 0.81 -17.54
C LEU A 222 1.84 -0.37 -18.52
N ALA A 223 0.70 -0.57 -19.19
CA ALA A 223 0.53 -1.61 -20.21
C ALA A 223 1.45 -1.43 -21.44
N LEU A 224 1.96 -0.22 -21.68
CA LEU A 224 2.89 0.09 -22.79
C LEU A 224 4.34 -0.32 -22.49
N LEU A 225 4.68 -0.56 -21.22
CA LEU A 225 6.00 -1.04 -20.84
C LEU A 225 6.19 -2.50 -21.28
N PRO A 226 7.41 -2.94 -21.61
CA PRO A 226 7.66 -4.34 -21.95
C PRO A 226 7.29 -5.26 -20.78
N THR A 227 6.94 -6.51 -21.07
CA THR A 227 6.87 -7.54 -20.04
C THR A 227 8.27 -7.78 -19.46
N ALA A 228 8.36 -8.03 -18.15
CA ALA A 228 9.62 -8.38 -17.49
C ALA A 228 10.27 -9.58 -18.21
N THR A 229 11.46 -9.34 -18.76
CA THR A 229 12.36 -10.40 -19.24
C THR A 229 13.55 -10.59 -18.29
N THR A 230 13.78 -9.59 -17.43
CA THR A 230 14.73 -9.65 -16.33
C THR A 230 14.12 -10.47 -15.19
N PRO A 231 14.82 -11.49 -14.67
CA PRO A 231 14.35 -12.20 -13.48
C PRO A 231 14.17 -11.21 -12.31
N PRO A 232 13.25 -11.52 -11.37
CA PRO A 232 13.13 -10.74 -10.14
C PRO A 232 14.50 -10.67 -9.45
N LEU A 233 14.74 -9.57 -8.74
CA LEU A 233 15.95 -9.49 -7.92
C LEU A 233 15.90 -10.65 -6.92
N PRO A 234 16.99 -11.41 -6.75
CA PRO A 234 17.01 -12.47 -5.76
C PRO A 234 16.76 -11.84 -4.39
N GLU A 235 15.67 -12.25 -3.74
CA GLU A 235 15.45 -11.93 -2.34
C GLU A 235 16.58 -12.60 -1.54
N PRO A 236 17.30 -11.84 -0.69
CA PRO A 236 18.28 -12.43 0.17
C PRO A 236 17.59 -13.47 1.06
N PRO A 237 18.18 -14.66 1.26
CA PRO A 237 17.57 -15.66 2.13
C PRO A 237 17.37 -15.08 3.52
N HIS A 238 16.13 -15.11 4.01
CA HIS A 238 15.83 -14.65 5.36
C HIS A 238 16.54 -15.56 6.36
N PRO A 239 17.32 -15.01 7.29
CA PRO A 239 17.97 -15.82 8.32
C PRO A 239 16.90 -16.49 9.19
N ALA A 240 17.14 -17.76 9.57
CA ALA A 240 16.16 -18.49 10.37
C ALA A 240 15.93 -17.79 11.72
N ALA A 241 14.67 -17.63 12.13
CA ALA A 241 14.30 -16.89 13.34
C ALA A 241 15.12 -17.27 14.60
N PRO A 242 15.41 -18.57 14.89
CA PRO A 242 16.24 -18.94 16.04
C PRO A 242 17.69 -18.47 15.95
N GLU A 243 18.24 -18.35 14.74
CA GLU A 243 19.59 -17.86 14.52
C GLU A 243 19.66 -16.34 14.72
N VAL A 244 18.66 -15.61 14.21
CA VAL A 244 18.55 -14.16 14.40
C VAL A 244 18.39 -13.81 15.88
N ALA A 245 17.54 -14.54 16.60
CA ALA A 245 17.33 -14.35 18.04
C ALA A 245 18.64 -14.52 18.82
N ARG A 246 19.40 -15.58 18.51
CA ARG A 246 20.70 -15.83 19.16
C ARG A 246 21.72 -14.74 18.85
N ASP A 247 21.81 -14.31 17.60
CA ASP A 247 22.73 -13.25 17.17
C ASP A 247 22.36 -11.90 17.81
N PHE A 248 21.06 -11.59 17.87
CA PHE A 248 20.54 -10.41 18.57
C PHE A 248 20.94 -10.39 20.04
N LEU A 249 20.70 -11.48 20.78
CA LEU A 249 21.02 -11.55 22.22
C LEU A 249 22.53 -11.46 22.49
N ALA A 250 23.37 -11.87 21.54
CA ALA A 250 24.83 -11.72 21.61
C ALA A 250 25.33 -10.34 21.15
N SER A 251 24.45 -9.48 20.61
CA SER A 251 24.84 -8.22 19.98
C SER A 251 25.17 -7.11 20.99
N PRO A 252 26.01 -6.13 20.60
CA PRO A 252 26.23 -4.92 21.39
C PRO A 252 24.93 -4.13 21.67
N SER A 253 23.94 -4.21 20.78
CA SER A 253 22.64 -3.56 20.96
C SER A 253 21.89 -4.14 22.15
N ALA A 254 21.84 -5.47 22.29
CA ALA A 254 21.27 -6.12 23.47
C ALA A 254 22.01 -5.70 24.76
N GLY A 255 23.34 -5.61 24.69
CA GLY A 255 24.18 -5.13 25.81
C GLY A 255 23.95 -3.67 26.19
N ARG A 256 23.75 -2.78 25.21
CA ARG A 256 23.49 -1.34 25.43
C ARG A 256 22.23 -1.11 26.26
N PHE A 257 21.20 -1.94 26.04
CA PHE A 257 19.97 -1.89 26.82
C PHE A 257 20.02 -2.82 28.03
N GLY A 258 21.12 -3.51 28.31
CA GLY A 258 21.28 -4.36 29.49
C GLY A 258 20.42 -5.63 29.47
N LEU A 259 20.13 -6.17 28.27
CA LEU A 259 19.44 -7.45 28.10
C LEU A 259 20.38 -8.64 28.35
N ASP A 260 21.69 -8.45 28.10
CA ASP A 260 22.77 -9.42 28.37
C ASP A 260 23.00 -9.70 29.87
N ARG A 261 22.47 -8.84 30.74
CA ARG A 261 22.59 -8.90 32.20
C ARG A 261 21.40 -9.53 32.89
N ILE A 262 20.34 -9.87 32.16
CA ILE A 262 19.17 -10.55 32.71
C ILE A 262 19.59 -11.96 33.13
N ARG A 263 19.37 -12.29 34.41
CA ARG A 263 19.76 -13.59 35.02
C ARG A 263 18.63 -14.28 35.76
N ALA A 264 17.62 -13.53 36.21
CA ALA A 264 16.47 -14.09 36.88
C ALA A 264 15.61 -14.85 35.85
N ASP A 265 15.11 -16.02 36.24
CA ASP A 265 14.42 -16.94 35.32
C ASP A 265 13.11 -16.34 34.77
N ASP A 266 12.40 -15.55 35.59
CA ASP A 266 11.20 -14.80 35.25
C ASP A 266 11.47 -13.69 34.24
N GLU A 267 12.43 -12.80 34.54
CA GLU A 267 12.84 -11.74 33.59
C GLU A 267 13.37 -12.31 32.28
N ALA A 268 14.08 -13.45 32.34
CA ALA A 268 14.54 -14.15 31.15
C ALA A 268 13.38 -14.71 30.34
N ALA A 269 12.34 -15.26 30.98
CA ALA A 269 11.14 -15.73 30.29
C ALA A 269 10.44 -14.58 29.55
N SER A 270 10.21 -13.43 30.21
CA SER A 270 9.62 -12.24 29.57
C SER A 270 10.47 -11.70 28.42
N LEU A 271 11.80 -11.68 28.55
CA LEU A 271 12.69 -11.30 27.44
C LEU A 271 12.47 -12.19 26.20
N HIS A 272 12.47 -13.51 26.38
CA HIS A 272 12.30 -14.45 25.26
C HIS A 272 10.88 -14.37 24.68
N PHE A 273 9.87 -14.17 25.52
CA PHE A 273 8.49 -13.96 25.08
C PHE A 273 8.36 -12.69 24.24
N CYS A 274 8.84 -11.53 24.73
CA CYS A 274 8.84 -10.28 23.99
C CYS A 274 9.60 -10.37 22.65
N LEU A 275 10.73 -11.06 22.63
CA LEU A 275 11.47 -11.31 21.39
C LEU A 275 10.68 -12.21 20.42
N GLY A 276 10.00 -13.24 20.95
CA GLY A 276 9.08 -14.07 20.21
C GLY A 276 7.99 -13.24 19.53
N LEU A 277 7.36 -12.31 20.25
CA LEU A 277 6.33 -11.42 19.71
C LEU A 277 6.81 -10.57 18.53
N ILE A 278 8.05 -10.06 18.57
CA ILE A 278 8.64 -9.31 17.46
C ILE A 278 8.82 -10.20 16.22
N LEU A 279 9.32 -11.42 16.41
CA LEU A 279 9.55 -12.38 15.33
C LEU A 279 8.22 -12.89 14.74
N ASP A 280 7.23 -13.12 15.59
CA ASP A 280 5.89 -13.52 15.20
C ASP A 280 5.20 -12.40 14.41
N HIS A 281 5.36 -11.14 14.82
CA HIS A 281 4.87 -10.00 14.06
C HIS A 281 5.52 -9.92 12.68
N ALA A 282 6.85 -10.04 12.59
CA ALA A 282 7.56 -10.02 11.32
C ALA A 282 7.05 -11.13 10.38
N ALA A 283 6.79 -12.33 10.89
CA ALA A 283 6.23 -13.44 10.11
C ALA A 283 4.80 -13.19 9.58
N THR A 284 4.10 -12.15 10.07
CA THR A 284 2.81 -11.71 9.52
C THR A 284 2.92 -10.70 8.39
N LEU A 285 4.11 -10.13 8.15
CA LEU A 285 4.36 -9.17 7.07
C LEU A 285 4.53 -9.88 5.72
N PRO A 286 4.22 -9.22 4.59
CA PRO A 286 4.27 -9.83 3.25
C PRO A 286 5.60 -10.50 2.87
N ASP A 287 6.74 -9.94 3.27
CA ASP A 287 8.08 -10.47 2.99
C ASP A 287 8.67 -11.30 4.15
N SER A 288 8.03 -11.29 5.32
CA SER A 288 8.42 -12.06 6.50
C SER A 288 9.88 -11.87 6.96
N ASP A 289 10.55 -10.76 6.58
CA ASP A 289 11.92 -10.47 6.99
C ASP A 289 11.96 -9.85 8.41
N PRO A 290 12.44 -10.56 9.44
CA PRO A 290 12.54 -10.00 10.79
C PRO A 290 13.53 -8.83 10.87
N LEU A 291 14.46 -8.69 9.91
CA LEU A 291 15.41 -7.59 9.89
C LEU A 291 14.87 -6.35 9.17
N ARG A 292 13.75 -6.44 8.44
CA ARG A 292 13.08 -5.27 7.86
C ARG A 292 12.29 -4.55 8.95
N TRP A 293 13.03 -3.84 9.78
CA TRP A 293 12.51 -3.09 10.91
C TRP A 293 12.65 -1.58 10.66
N SER A 294 11.58 -0.86 10.93
CA SER A 294 11.43 0.57 10.65
C SER A 294 10.57 1.24 11.73
N PRO A 295 10.46 2.59 11.74
CA PRO A 295 9.50 3.29 12.58
C PRO A 295 8.06 2.82 12.35
N ALA A 296 7.64 2.61 11.09
CA ALA A 296 6.28 2.19 10.77
C ALA A 296 6.00 0.75 11.20
N VAL A 297 6.96 -0.17 11.03
CA VAL A 297 6.84 -1.55 11.51
C VAL A 297 6.78 -1.58 13.04
N ALA A 298 7.58 -0.76 13.72
CA ALA A 298 7.52 -0.63 15.17
C ALA A 298 6.17 -0.08 15.65
N GLU A 299 5.57 0.87 14.93
CA GLU A 299 4.23 1.38 15.18
C GLU A 299 3.16 0.30 15.05
N LEU A 300 3.15 -0.42 13.91
CA LEU A 300 2.23 -1.53 13.64
C LEU A 300 2.34 -2.60 14.72
N PHE A 301 3.56 -2.87 15.19
CA PHE A 301 3.80 -3.81 16.27
C PHE A 301 3.28 -3.31 17.62
N LEU A 302 3.79 -2.18 18.10
CA LEU A 302 3.56 -1.71 19.47
C LEU A 302 2.16 -1.14 19.67
N LEU A 303 1.57 -0.46 18.67
CA LEU A 303 0.32 0.25 18.85
C LEU A 303 -0.91 -0.52 18.35
N ASP A 304 -0.72 -1.66 17.67
CA ASP A 304 -1.84 -2.45 17.15
C ASP A 304 -1.65 -3.97 17.31
N TRP A 305 -0.67 -4.57 16.64
CA TRP A 305 -0.54 -6.03 16.54
C TRP A 305 -0.43 -6.71 17.90
N VAL A 306 0.44 -6.21 18.79
CA VAL A 306 0.69 -6.84 20.09
C VAL A 306 -0.56 -6.86 20.96
N HIS A 307 -1.35 -5.79 20.95
CA HIS A 307 -2.58 -5.70 21.74
C HIS A 307 -3.68 -6.63 21.22
N ARG A 308 -3.70 -6.89 19.91
CA ARG A 308 -4.67 -7.80 19.29
C ARG A 308 -4.29 -9.27 19.41
N ARG A 309 -3.00 -9.58 19.51
CA ARG A 309 -2.47 -10.95 19.37
C ARG A 309 -1.88 -11.54 20.64
N ALA A 310 -1.48 -10.73 21.61
CA ALA A 310 -0.87 -11.18 22.85
C ALA A 310 -1.59 -10.62 24.09
N VAL A 311 -1.61 -11.42 25.16
CA VAL A 311 -1.89 -10.91 26.50
C VAL A 311 -0.55 -10.76 27.20
N LEU A 312 -0.21 -9.52 27.55
CA LEU A 312 1.01 -9.22 28.29
C LEU A 312 0.69 -9.18 29.78
N ASP A 313 1.51 -9.82 30.61
CA ASP A 313 1.51 -9.48 32.03
C ASP A 313 2.25 -8.15 32.28
N MET A 314 2.40 -7.77 33.55
CA MET A 314 3.04 -6.50 33.91
C MET A 314 4.55 -6.51 33.61
N ASP A 315 5.21 -7.65 33.75
CA ASP A 315 6.65 -7.80 33.54
C ASP A 315 6.96 -7.80 32.04
N ASP A 316 6.15 -8.49 31.23
CA ASP A 316 6.19 -8.47 29.78
C ASP A 316 5.95 -7.05 29.23
N ALA A 317 4.93 -6.35 29.74
CA ALA A 317 4.62 -4.98 29.33
C ALA A 317 5.74 -4.00 29.70
N ALA A 318 6.45 -4.22 30.82
CA ALA A 318 7.62 -3.44 31.20
C ALA A 318 8.87 -3.80 30.37
N MET A 319 9.00 -5.07 29.97
CA MET A 319 10.14 -5.59 29.20
C MET A 319 10.05 -5.21 27.71
N LEU A 320 8.87 -5.23 27.11
CA LEU A 320 8.68 -5.10 25.67
C LEU A 320 9.28 -3.81 25.09
N PRO A 321 9.09 -2.61 25.68
CA PRO A 321 9.72 -1.39 25.17
C PRO A 321 11.25 -1.43 25.19
N LYS A 322 11.84 -2.17 26.13
CA LYS A 322 13.30 -2.33 26.25
C LYS A 322 13.82 -3.25 25.14
N VAL A 323 13.10 -4.33 24.87
CA VAL A 323 13.41 -5.27 23.78
C VAL A 323 13.23 -4.60 22.42
N ALA A 324 12.14 -3.86 22.21
CA ALA A 324 11.87 -3.15 20.96
C ALA A 324 12.99 -2.14 20.61
N ARG A 325 13.50 -1.38 21.58
CA ARG A 325 14.64 -0.46 21.38
C ARG A 325 15.91 -1.19 20.96
N ALA A 326 16.25 -2.25 21.67
CA ALA A 326 17.44 -3.05 21.40
C ALA A 326 17.34 -3.71 20.03
N TRP A 327 16.17 -4.27 19.71
CA TRP A 327 15.88 -4.91 18.44
C TRP A 327 15.99 -3.91 17.29
N SER A 328 15.39 -2.72 17.42
CA SER A 328 15.45 -1.67 16.40
C SER A 328 16.90 -1.33 16.04
N ALA A 329 17.73 -1.06 17.04
CA ALA A 329 19.15 -0.75 16.82
C ALA A 329 19.93 -1.93 16.21
N TYR A 330 19.60 -3.16 16.62
CA TYR A 330 20.21 -4.36 16.06
C TYR A 330 19.82 -4.60 14.59
N ALA A 331 18.53 -4.59 14.27
CA ALA A 331 18.02 -4.90 12.93
C ALA A 331 18.50 -3.88 11.89
N ILE A 332 18.41 -2.58 12.21
CA ILE A 332 18.90 -1.48 11.36
C ILE A 332 20.41 -1.59 11.14
N GLY A 333 21.17 -1.84 12.21
CA GLY A 333 22.62 -2.04 12.12
C GLY A 333 23.01 -3.28 11.33
N LYS A 334 22.27 -4.39 11.48
CA LYS A 334 22.49 -5.65 10.76
C LYS A 334 22.29 -5.50 9.26
N ARG A 335 21.35 -4.65 8.84
CA ARG A 335 21.11 -4.29 7.43
C ARG A 335 22.07 -3.22 6.89
N GLY A 336 22.94 -2.66 7.74
CA GLY A 336 23.92 -1.67 7.34
C GLY A 336 23.31 -0.32 6.94
N LEU A 337 22.15 0.03 7.51
CA LEU A 337 21.48 1.30 7.22
C LEU A 337 22.23 2.49 7.84
N PRO A 338 22.01 3.73 7.35
CA PRO A 338 22.67 4.94 7.87
C PRO A 338 22.44 5.17 9.36
N ALA A 339 23.33 5.93 10.00
CA ALA A 339 23.23 6.25 11.42
C ALA A 339 21.94 7.04 11.75
N ALA A 340 21.52 7.97 10.87
CA ALA A 340 20.26 8.68 11.06
C ALA A 340 19.06 7.73 11.09
N ALA A 341 19.12 6.57 10.42
CA ALA A 341 18.03 5.60 10.44
C ALA A 341 17.81 5.03 11.85
N VAL A 342 18.91 4.75 12.56
CA VAL A 342 18.91 4.28 13.96
C VAL A 342 18.41 5.39 14.89
N GLU A 343 18.86 6.62 14.68
CA GLU A 343 18.47 7.79 15.48
C GLU A 343 16.97 8.07 15.35
N GLN A 344 16.47 8.26 14.13
CA GLN A 344 15.05 8.52 13.87
C GLN A 344 14.16 7.38 14.39
N THR A 345 14.54 6.11 14.19
CA THR A 345 13.75 5.00 14.72
C THR A 345 13.74 5.02 16.25
N GLY A 346 14.86 5.34 16.88
CA GLY A 346 14.94 5.52 18.33
C GLY A 346 14.01 6.62 18.83
N GLU A 347 14.02 7.80 18.20
CA GLU A 347 13.18 8.93 18.56
C GLU A 347 11.69 8.59 18.46
N VAL A 348 11.26 8.09 17.30
CA VAL A 348 9.87 7.70 17.05
C VAL A 348 9.41 6.63 18.04
N LEU A 349 10.28 5.67 18.36
CA LEU A 349 9.96 4.63 19.34
C LEU A 349 9.73 5.21 20.74
N GLU A 350 10.52 6.20 21.17
CA GLU A 350 10.29 6.87 22.46
C GLU A 350 8.94 7.60 22.50
N GLU A 351 8.52 8.21 21.38
CA GLU A 351 7.23 8.89 21.26
C GLU A 351 6.04 7.91 21.36
N MET A 352 6.20 6.67 20.89
CA MET A 352 5.15 5.65 20.90
C MET A 352 4.92 5.00 22.27
N ILE A 353 5.93 4.98 23.14
CA ILE A 353 5.88 4.22 24.40
C ILE A 353 4.78 4.66 25.38
N PRO A 354 4.52 5.97 25.57
CA PRO A 354 3.39 6.42 26.37
C PRO A 354 2.04 5.90 25.83
N GLU A 355 1.88 5.85 24.51
CA GLU A 355 0.66 5.35 23.89
C GLU A 355 0.53 3.83 24.01
N PHE A 356 1.64 3.08 23.82
CA PHE A 356 1.68 1.65 24.12
C PHE A 356 1.25 1.36 25.58
N ALA A 357 1.77 2.10 26.55
CA ALA A 357 1.42 1.93 27.96
C ALA A 357 -0.07 2.25 28.22
N ARG A 358 -0.61 3.27 27.56
CA ARG A 358 -2.03 3.62 27.62
C ARG A 358 -2.89 2.48 27.05
N LEU A 359 -2.57 2.00 25.85
CA LEU A 359 -3.32 0.93 25.17
C LEU A 359 -3.26 -0.39 25.94
N TYR A 360 -2.11 -0.72 26.52
CA TYR A 360 -1.97 -1.85 27.43
C TYR A 360 -2.94 -1.74 28.63
N ALA A 361 -2.95 -0.58 29.29
CA ALA A 361 -3.74 -0.34 30.49
C ALA A 361 -5.25 -0.26 30.21
N THR A 362 -5.67 0.33 29.09
CA THR A 362 -7.09 0.47 28.74
C THR A 362 -7.66 -0.79 28.09
N GLY A 363 -6.82 -1.59 27.43
CA GLY A 363 -7.26 -2.74 26.64
C GLY A 363 -8.08 -2.38 25.39
N GLU A 364 -8.10 -1.10 24.99
CA GLU A 364 -8.92 -0.55 23.90
C GLU A 364 -8.73 -1.28 22.57
N ARG A 365 -7.50 -1.75 22.30
CA ARG A 365 -7.12 -2.44 21.06
C ARG A 365 -7.16 -3.96 21.14
N ARG A 366 -7.61 -4.54 22.26
CA ARG A 366 -7.68 -6.01 22.40
C ARG A 366 -8.70 -6.59 21.43
N SER A 367 -8.34 -7.70 20.79
CA SER A 367 -9.32 -8.51 20.09
C SER A 367 -10.30 -9.14 21.10
N PRO A 368 -11.51 -9.57 20.68
CA PRO A 368 -12.44 -10.25 21.58
C PRO A 368 -11.81 -11.47 22.29
N ALA A 369 -11.02 -12.27 21.56
CA ALA A 369 -10.32 -13.42 22.13
C ALA A 369 -9.28 -13.00 23.17
N THR A 370 -8.44 -12.00 22.87
CA THR A 370 -7.44 -11.48 23.81
C THR A 370 -8.09 -10.84 25.04
N ALA A 371 -9.23 -10.18 24.88
CA ALA A 371 -9.99 -9.62 25.99
C ALA A 371 -10.52 -10.72 26.92
N ALA A 372 -11.06 -11.80 26.36
CA ALA A 372 -11.53 -12.96 27.14
C ALA A 372 -10.39 -13.64 27.92
N VAL A 373 -9.22 -13.85 27.30
CA VAL A 373 -8.04 -14.42 27.97
C VAL A 373 -7.53 -13.49 29.07
N ALA A 374 -7.46 -12.17 28.81
CA ALA A 374 -7.06 -11.21 29.84
C ALA A 374 -8.04 -11.20 31.03
N GLN A 375 -9.33 -11.38 30.77
CA GLN A 375 -10.34 -11.51 31.83
C GLN A 375 -10.14 -12.78 32.65
N LEU A 376 -9.97 -13.94 32.01
CA LEU A 376 -9.64 -15.21 32.67
C LEU A 376 -8.47 -15.07 33.64
N ILE A 377 -7.37 -14.47 33.19
CA ILE A 377 -6.17 -14.22 34.00
C ILE A 377 -6.48 -13.27 35.16
N SER A 378 -7.24 -12.20 34.91
CA SER A 378 -7.62 -11.23 35.97
C SER A 378 -8.49 -11.86 37.06
N GLU A 379 -9.23 -12.92 36.74
CA GLU A 379 -10.05 -13.70 37.66
C GLU A 379 -9.27 -14.84 38.34
N GLY A 380 -7.95 -14.92 38.09
CA GLY A 380 -7.04 -15.88 38.72
C GLY A 380 -7.07 -17.27 38.09
N VAL A 381 -7.60 -17.41 36.87
CA VAL A 381 -7.62 -18.67 36.13
C VAL A 381 -6.31 -18.81 35.34
N ASP A 382 -5.60 -19.93 35.54
CA ASP A 382 -4.40 -20.24 34.77
C ASP A 382 -4.80 -20.61 33.32
N PRO A 383 -4.35 -19.85 32.31
CA PRO A 383 -4.67 -20.14 30.91
C PRO A 383 -4.00 -21.42 30.38
N ASN A 384 -3.12 -22.06 31.14
CA ASN A 384 -2.53 -23.36 30.79
C ASN A 384 -3.24 -24.55 31.48
N ASP A 385 -4.22 -24.30 32.34
CA ASP A 385 -5.01 -25.31 33.03
C ASP A 385 -6.39 -25.45 32.36
N SER A 386 -6.52 -26.48 31.51
CA SER A 386 -7.76 -26.73 30.76
C SER A 386 -8.97 -26.98 31.67
N ASP A 387 -8.79 -27.58 32.85
CA ASP A 387 -9.87 -27.86 33.78
C ASP A 387 -10.36 -26.56 34.46
N ALA A 388 -9.43 -25.64 34.75
CA ALA A 388 -9.74 -24.33 35.31
C ALA A 388 -10.47 -23.43 34.28
N ILE A 389 -10.08 -23.50 33.01
CA ILE A 389 -10.76 -22.80 31.90
C ILE A 389 -12.19 -23.33 31.73
N ASP A 390 -12.38 -24.65 31.68
CA ASP A 390 -13.70 -25.26 31.50
C ASP A 390 -14.65 -24.92 32.67
N ALA A 391 -14.14 -24.92 33.90
CA ALA A 391 -14.90 -24.50 35.09
C ALA A 391 -15.30 -23.02 35.04
N TRP A 392 -14.42 -22.16 34.52
CA TRP A 392 -14.70 -20.74 34.35
C TRP A 392 -15.74 -20.47 33.26
N ILE A 393 -15.64 -21.16 32.11
CA ILE A 393 -16.60 -21.08 31.00
C ILE A 393 -17.99 -21.53 31.46
N GLU A 394 -18.06 -22.62 32.23
CA GLU A 394 -19.30 -23.12 32.83
C GLU A 394 -19.92 -22.06 33.77
N THR A 395 -19.10 -21.44 34.62
CA THR A 395 -19.56 -20.40 35.57
C THR A 395 -20.01 -19.10 34.87
N ASN A 396 -19.40 -18.74 33.74
CA ASN A 396 -19.66 -17.49 33.00
C ASN A 396 -20.53 -17.68 31.74
N ARG A 397 -21.10 -18.87 31.52
CA ARG A 397 -21.89 -19.20 30.32
C ARG A 397 -23.05 -18.23 30.04
N HIS A 398 -23.68 -17.70 31.09
CA HIS A 398 -24.79 -16.75 30.99
C HIS A 398 -24.35 -15.34 30.54
N ARG A 399 -23.08 -14.97 30.66
CA ARG A 399 -22.54 -13.67 30.24
C ARG A 399 -21.98 -13.69 28.81
N LEU A 400 -21.56 -14.86 28.33
CA LEU A 400 -21.00 -15.04 26.99
C LEU A 400 -22.08 -15.21 25.90
N GLY A 401 -23.35 -15.42 26.28
CA GLY A 401 -24.46 -15.69 25.36
C GLY A 401 -25.27 -14.47 24.90
N ASP A 402 -25.00 -13.27 25.42
CA ASP A 402 -25.81 -12.05 25.16
C ASP A 402 -25.20 -11.14 24.06
N ASP A 403 -24.07 -11.51 23.45
CA ASP A 403 -23.35 -10.72 22.42
C ASP A 403 -23.34 -11.39 21.01
N THR A 404 -24.40 -12.12 20.62
CA THR A 404 -24.58 -12.57 19.22
C THR A 404 -25.35 -11.58 18.36
#